data_AF-A0A354YVE8-F1
#
_entry.id   AF-A0A354YVE8-F1
#
_cell.length_a   1.000
_cell.length_b   1.000
_cell.length_c   1.000
_cell.angle_alpha   90.00
_cell.angle_beta   90.00
_cell.angle_gamma   90.00
#
_symmetry.space_group_name_H-M   'P 1'
#
loop_
_entity.id
_entity.type
_entity.pdbx_description
1 polymer ?
#
loop_
_entity_poly.entity_id
_entity_poly.type
_entity_poly.pdbx_seq_one_letter_code
_entity_poly.pdbx_strand_id
1 'polypeptide(L)'
;TRQDVLNRMSDAVKFAKDKGLYISVNAEDASRSDIDFLTEFALLAKRSGADRLRFCDTVGTLTPLSAFRYIKTLIDAVGINIEMHTHNDFGMA
;
A
#
# COMPACT_ATOMS: atom_id res chain seq x y z
N THR A 1 12.65 -12.44 2.47
CA THR A 1 11.61 -12.83 3.45
C THR A 1 10.63 -11.67 3.65
N ARG A 2 9.50 -11.87 4.35
CA ARG A 2 8.58 -10.77 4.73
C ARG A 2 9.33 -9.64 5.45
N GLN A 3 10.21 -9.99 6.39
CA GLN A 3 11.03 -9.02 7.13
C GLN A 3 11.97 -8.21 6.23
N ASP A 4 12.60 -8.85 5.24
CA ASP A 4 13.51 -8.15 4.32
C ASP A 4 12.76 -7.09 3.48
N VAL A 5 11.50 -7.36 3.11
CA VAL A 5 10.66 -6.39 2.38
C VAL A 5 10.38 -5.17 3.26
N LEU A 6 10.00 -5.41 4.52
CA LEU A 6 9.73 -4.34 5.50
C LEU A 6 10.97 -3.46 5.73
N ASN A 7 12.13 -4.08 5.93
CA ASN A 7 13.40 -3.38 6.14
C ASN A 7 13.77 -2.52 4.93
N ARG A 8 13.78 -3.11 3.72
CA ARG A 8 14.14 -2.40 2.48
C ARG A 8 13.19 -1.25 2.17
N MET A 9 11.89 -1.45 2.36
CA MET A 9 10.90 -0.39 2.17
C MET A 9 11.15 0.74 3.17
N SER A 10 11.31 0.43 4.46
CA SER A 10 11.57 1.43 5.50
C SER A 10 12.83 2.24 5.19
N ASP A 11 13.92 1.60 4.80
CA ASP A 11 15.19 2.27 4.50
C ASP A 11 15.08 3.20 3.30
N ALA A 12 14.38 2.76 2.24
CA ALA A 12 14.12 3.59 1.06
C ALA A 12 13.26 4.81 1.38
N VAL A 13 12.21 4.65 2.20
CA VAL A 13 11.34 5.74 2.64
C VAL A 13 12.14 6.76 3.44
N LYS A 14 12.91 6.31 4.45
CA LYS A 14 13.72 7.19 5.30
C LYS A 14 14.74 7.97 4.48
N PHE A 15 15.48 7.28 3.61
CA PHE A 15 16.46 7.91 2.72
C PHE A 15 15.85 9.02 1.85
N ALA A 16 14.67 8.79 1.29
CA ALA A 16 14.01 9.77 0.46
C ALA A 16 13.39 10.92 1.31
N LYS A 17 12.89 10.61 2.51
CA LYS A 17 12.33 11.61 3.42
C LYS A 17 13.39 12.54 3.99
N ASP A 18 14.60 12.04 4.27
CA ASP A 18 15.76 12.83 4.69
C ASP A 18 16.16 13.88 3.64
N LYS A 19 15.76 13.68 2.37
CA LYS A 19 15.95 14.63 1.27
C LYS A 19 14.78 15.61 1.10
N GLY A 20 13.80 15.60 2.01
CA GLY A 20 12.64 16.48 1.96
C GLY A 20 11.63 16.15 0.87
N LEU A 21 11.63 14.93 0.34
CA LEU A 21 10.72 14.52 -0.73
C LEU A 21 9.35 14.08 -0.19
N TYR A 22 8.32 14.21 -1.04
CA TYR A 22 7.02 13.59 -0.83
C TYR A 22 7.08 12.12 -1.24
N ILE A 23 6.66 11.21 -0.34
CA ILE A 23 6.84 9.77 -0.51
C ILE A 23 5.49 9.06 -0.63
N SER A 24 5.26 8.44 -1.80
CA SER A 24 4.17 7.51 -2.02
C SER A 24 4.74 6.08 -2.09
N VAL A 25 4.44 5.25 -1.10
CA VAL A 25 4.92 3.86 -1.07
C VAL A 25 3.98 2.98 -1.88
N ASN A 26 4.52 2.26 -2.85
CA ASN A 26 3.73 1.36 -3.67
C ASN A 26 3.66 -0.04 -3.05
N ALA A 27 2.44 -0.51 -2.76
CA ALA A 27 2.15 -1.90 -2.42
C ALA A 27 1.76 -2.63 -3.72
N GLU A 28 2.77 -3.12 -4.42
CA GLU A 28 2.59 -3.95 -5.61
C GLU A 28 1.90 -5.27 -5.23
N ASP A 29 0.92 -5.69 -6.04
CA ASP A 29 0.15 -6.92 -5.85
C ASP A 29 -0.61 -7.00 -4.51
N ALA A 30 -1.06 -5.84 -4.04
CA ALA A 30 -1.77 -5.71 -2.77
C ALA A 30 -3.09 -6.50 -2.75
N SER A 31 -3.79 -6.63 -3.89
CA SER A 31 -5.05 -7.39 -3.98
C SER A 31 -4.92 -8.89 -3.69
N ARG A 32 -3.71 -9.46 -3.81
CA ARG A 32 -3.42 -10.88 -3.52
C ARG A 32 -2.56 -11.08 -2.28
N SER A 33 -2.19 -10.00 -1.60
CA SER A 33 -1.39 -10.04 -0.39
C SER A 33 -2.23 -10.37 0.85
N ASP A 34 -1.60 -11.02 1.83
CA ASP A 34 -2.16 -11.22 3.16
C ASP A 34 -2.45 -9.86 3.83
N ILE A 35 -3.68 -9.66 4.30
CA ILE A 35 -4.15 -8.34 4.76
C ILE A 35 -3.42 -7.89 6.03
N ASP A 36 -3.05 -8.82 6.90
CA ASP A 36 -2.31 -8.53 8.13
C ASP A 36 -0.91 -8.03 7.80
N PHE A 37 -0.23 -8.71 6.87
CA PHE A 37 1.07 -8.25 6.38
C PHE A 37 1.00 -6.92 5.63
N LEU A 38 -0.02 -6.72 4.79
CA LEU A 38 -0.22 -5.45 4.10
C LEU A 38 -0.46 -4.29 5.08
N THR A 39 -1.20 -4.55 6.15
CA THR A 39 -1.43 -3.59 7.23
C THR A 39 -0.13 -3.28 7.99
N GLU A 40 0.67 -4.30 8.31
CA GLU A 40 1.99 -4.13 8.92
C GLU A 40 2.92 -3.29 8.04
N PHE A 41 2.97 -3.61 6.73
CA PHE A 41 3.74 -2.89 5.74
C PHE A 41 3.34 -1.41 5.66
N ALA A 42 2.04 -1.13 5.63
CA ALA A 42 1.50 0.22 5.59
C ALA A 42 1.78 1.01 6.89
N LEU A 43 1.63 0.37 8.05
CA LEU A 43 1.98 0.97 9.34
C LEU A 43 3.47 1.31 9.43
N LEU A 44 4.33 0.41 8.97
CA LEU A 44 5.76 0.66 8.93
C LEU A 44 6.10 1.78 7.94
N ALA A 45 5.50 1.80 6.76
CA ALA A 45 5.69 2.85 5.76
C ALA A 45 5.34 4.23 6.36
N LYS A 46 4.18 4.34 7.01
CA LYS A 46 3.76 5.55 7.73
C LYS A 46 4.78 5.95 8.79
N ARG A 47 5.21 5.01 9.65
CA ARG A 47 6.21 5.27 10.71
C ARG A 47 7.57 5.70 10.15
N SER A 48 7.94 5.23 8.96
CA SER A 48 9.18 5.62 8.28
C SER A 48 9.09 6.97 7.57
N GLY A 49 7.91 7.57 7.49
CA GLY A 49 7.71 8.92 6.92
C GLY A 49 7.01 8.96 5.56
N ALA A 50 6.36 7.87 5.15
CA ALA A 50 5.52 7.87 3.94
C ALA A 50 4.33 8.83 4.10
N ASP A 51 4.05 9.61 3.06
CA ASP A 51 2.92 10.54 3.02
C ASP A 51 1.65 9.87 2.49
N ARG A 52 1.80 8.84 1.64
CA ARG A 52 0.72 8.07 1.02
C ARG A 52 1.10 6.62 0.78
N LEU A 53 0.12 5.72 0.85
CA LEU A 53 0.22 4.34 0.37
C LEU A 53 -0.50 4.24 -0.99
N ARG A 54 0.10 3.59 -1.98
CA ARG A 54 -0.57 3.22 -3.23
C ARG A 54 -0.90 1.73 -3.20
N PHE A 55 -2.18 1.40 -3.22
CA PHE A 55 -2.69 0.03 -3.32
C PHE A 55 -2.83 -0.35 -4.79
N CYS A 56 -2.23 -1.46 -5.22
CA CYS A 56 -2.35 -1.95 -6.60
C CYS A 56 -3.18 -3.24 -6.68
N ASP A 57 -4.23 -3.21 -7.50
CA ASP A 57 -4.85 -4.43 -8.03
C ASP A 57 -4.19 -4.82 -9.35
N THR A 58 -3.00 -5.40 -9.24
CA THR A 58 -2.10 -5.68 -10.37
C THR A 58 -2.71 -6.61 -11.43
N VAL A 59 -3.70 -7.43 -11.05
CA VAL A 59 -4.33 -8.41 -11.95
C VAL A 59 -5.80 -8.04 -12.26
N GLY A 60 -6.29 -6.90 -11.76
CA GLY A 60 -7.65 -6.42 -12.04
C GLY A 60 -8.76 -7.32 -11.47
N THR A 61 -8.46 -8.13 -10.45
CA THR A 61 -9.38 -9.15 -9.92
C THR A 61 -10.40 -8.61 -8.92
N LEU A 62 -10.23 -7.38 -8.45
CA LEU A 62 -11.13 -6.81 -7.46
C LEU A 62 -12.45 -6.37 -8.09
N THR A 63 -13.54 -6.71 -7.40
CA THR A 63 -14.84 -6.05 -7.62
C THR A 63 -14.89 -4.73 -6.85
N PRO A 64 -15.77 -3.79 -7.21
CA PRO A 64 -15.92 -2.52 -6.49
C PRO A 64 -16.19 -2.70 -4.98
N LEU A 65 -17.00 -3.69 -4.60
CA LEU A 65 -17.30 -3.97 -3.18
C LEU A 65 -16.08 -4.55 -2.44
N SER A 66 -15.31 -5.43 -3.09
CA SER A 66 -14.08 -5.96 -2.52
C SER A 66 -13.05 -4.84 -2.33
N ALA A 67 -12.85 -4.00 -3.35
CA ALA A 67 -11.96 -2.85 -3.28
C ALA A 67 -12.35 -1.91 -2.12
N PHE A 68 -13.64 -1.58 -1.99
CA PHE A 68 -14.12 -0.77 -0.85
C PHE A 68 -13.75 -1.39 0.50
N ARG A 69 -13.95 -2.69 0.69
CA ARG A 69 -13.64 -3.37 1.95
C ARG A 69 -12.14 -3.34 2.28
N TYR A 70 -11.29 -3.60 1.28
CA TYR A 70 -9.83 -3.53 1.45
C TYR A 70 -9.39 -2.13 1.85
N ILE A 71 -9.80 -1.12 1.08
CA ILE A 71 -9.38 0.26 1.28
C ILE A 71 -9.91 0.80 2.60
N LYS A 72 -11.17 0.52 2.95
CA LYS A 72 -11.73 0.92 4.24
C LYS A 72 -10.95 0.31 5.41
N THR A 73 -10.66 -0.98 5.34
CA THR A 73 -9.89 -1.68 6.39
C THR A 73 -8.51 -1.03 6.59
N LEU A 74 -7.80 -0.75 5.50
CA LEU A 74 -6.47 -0.13 5.56
C LEU A 74 -6.52 1.32 6.07
N ILE A 75 -7.49 2.12 5.63
CA ILE A 75 -7.68 3.50 6.11
C ILE A 75 -7.94 3.49 7.61
N ASP A 76 -8.88 2.66 8.07
CA ASP A 76 -9.28 2.59 9.48
C ASP A 76 -8.12 2.09 10.36
N ALA A 77 -7.31 1.13 9.87
CA ALA A 77 -6.20 0.55 10.64
C ALA A 77 -4.93 1.42 10.65
N VAL A 78 -4.60 2.08 9.54
CA VAL A 78 -3.29 2.74 9.36
C VAL A 78 -3.40 4.26 9.52
N GLY A 79 -4.51 4.86 9.09
CA GLY A 79 -4.71 6.31 9.07
C GLY A 79 -3.67 7.04 8.22
N ILE A 80 -3.30 6.48 7.07
CA ILE A 80 -2.52 7.14 6.01
C ILE A 80 -3.43 7.34 4.79
N ASN A 81 -3.20 8.38 4.01
CA ASN A 81 -3.88 8.53 2.73
C ASN A 81 -3.58 7.31 1.84
N ILE A 82 -4.61 6.82 1.13
CA ILE A 82 -4.47 5.68 0.21
C ILE A 82 -4.87 6.12 -1.20
N GLU A 83 -3.97 5.86 -2.15
CA GLU A 83 -4.21 5.95 -3.59
C GLU A 83 -4.54 4.56 -4.13
N MET A 84 -5.52 4.48 -5.04
CA MET A 84 -5.89 3.24 -5.72
C MET A 84 -5.29 3.20 -7.13
N HIS A 85 -4.68 2.08 -7.49
CA HIS A 85 -4.27 1.75 -8.85
C HIS A 85 -4.96 0.44 -9.26
N THR A 86 -5.91 0.52 -10.19
CA THR A 86 -6.69 -0.62 -10.70
C THR A 86 -6.32 -0.93 -12.15
N HIS A 87 -6.35 -2.20 -12.50
CA HIS A 87 -6.33 -2.64 -13.89
C HIS A 87 -7.76 -2.94 -14.36
N ASN A 88 -7.99 -2.88 -15.68
CA ASN A 88 -9.34 -2.94 -16.26
C ASN A 88 -9.63 -4.26 -17.01
N ASP A 89 -8.96 -5.36 -16.65
CA ASP A 89 -9.05 -6.65 -17.33
C ASP A 89 -10.49 -7.19 -17.44
N PHE A 90 -11.34 -6.85 -16.47
CA PHE A 90 -12.74 -7.27 -16.41
C PHE A 90 -13.75 -6.11 -16.48
N GLY A 91 -13.33 -4.91 -16.88
CA GLY A 91 -14.24 -3.76 -17.02
C GLY A 91 -14.69 -3.13 -15.70
N MET A 92 -13.92 -3.32 -14.61
CA MET A 92 -14.28 -2.91 -13.25
C MET A 92 -13.40 -1.78 -12.68
N ALA A 93 -12.53 -1.18 -13.51
CA ALA A 93 -11.70 -0.03 -13.12
C ALA A 93 -12.45 1.30 -13.21
#